data_AF-A0A6P0IJ66-F1
#
_entry.id   AF-A0A6P0IJ66-F1
#
_cell.length_a   1.000
_cell.length_b   1.000
_cell.length_c   1.000
_cell.angle_alpha   90.00
_cell.angle_beta   90.00
_cell.angle_gamma   90.00
#
_symmetry.space_group_name_H-M   'P 1'
#
loop_
_entity.id
_entity.type
_entity.pdbx_description
1 polymer ?
#
loop_
_entity_poly.entity_id
_entity_poly.type
_entity_poly.pdbx_seq_one_letter_code
_entity_poly.pdbx_strand_id
1 'polypeptide(L)'
;LGGIYGPKRELLKIFGRFAGTTREGSGQEVTNWIHLDDIVGAIEFVRSHQLQGIYNLVDDQILTYQDLLEKVFKQHNLPPVSWDSSVTKARPYNARVSNKKIIDAGYQFIHPEKIF
;
A
#
# COMPACT_ATOMS: atom_id res chain seq x y z
N LEU A 1 -5.67 1.62 -9.18
CA LEU A 1 -5.36 2.21 -7.86
C LEU A 1 -4.80 1.11 -6.97
N GLY A 2 -3.84 1.43 -6.10
CA GLY A 2 -3.44 0.53 -5.02
C GLY A 2 -4.54 0.34 -3.97
N GLY A 3 -4.25 -0.42 -2.92
CA GLY A 3 -5.06 -0.45 -1.70
C GLY A 3 -5.16 0.96 -1.12
N ILE A 4 -6.38 1.40 -0.85
CA ILE A 4 -6.65 2.77 -0.40
C ILE A 4 -6.61 2.80 1.13
N TYR A 5 -5.79 3.70 1.67
CA TYR A 5 -5.75 4.03 3.10
C TYR A 5 -5.84 5.55 3.30
N GLY A 6 -6.13 5.97 4.52
CA GLY A 6 -6.22 7.39 4.88
C GLY A 6 -7.14 7.62 6.07
N PRO A 7 -7.61 8.85 6.30
CA PRO A 7 -8.51 9.16 7.42
C PRO A 7 -9.72 8.22 7.48
N LYS A 8 -10.01 7.67 8.66
CA LYS A 8 -11.07 6.68 8.92
C LYS A 8 -10.83 5.29 8.31
N ARG A 9 -9.72 5.08 7.59
CA ARG A 9 -9.30 3.79 7.01
C ARG A 9 -7.78 3.65 7.08
N GLU A 10 -7.22 3.97 8.25
CA GLU A 10 -5.79 3.92 8.53
C GLU A 10 -5.31 2.45 8.50
N LEU A 11 -4.02 2.24 8.21
CA LEU A 11 -3.48 0.88 8.11
C LEU A 11 -3.67 0.09 9.41
N LEU A 12 -3.55 0.74 10.57
CA LEU A 12 -3.91 0.14 11.85
C LEU A 12 -5.36 -0.34 11.92
N LYS A 13 -6.34 0.43 11.41
CA LYS A 13 -7.75 -0.01 11.41
C LYS A 13 -7.99 -1.20 10.47
N ILE A 14 -7.23 -1.28 9.38
CA ILE A 14 -7.31 -2.40 8.43
C ILE A 14 -6.69 -3.67 9.04
N PHE A 15 -5.55 -3.54 9.71
CA PHE A 15 -4.69 -4.67 10.08
C PHE A 15 -4.63 -4.99 11.57
N GLY A 16 -5.15 -4.13 12.45
CA GLY A 16 -4.99 -4.23 13.90
C GLY A 16 -5.43 -5.57 14.48
N ARG A 17 -6.48 -6.18 13.92
CA ARG A 17 -6.97 -7.51 14.29
C ARG A 17 -5.98 -8.66 14.05
N PHE A 18 -4.88 -8.42 13.35
CA PHE A 18 -3.85 -9.44 13.10
C PHE A 18 -2.73 -9.42 14.13
N ALA A 19 -2.64 -8.38 14.98
CA ALA A 19 -1.61 -8.31 16.00
C ALA A 19 -1.61 -9.57 16.89
N GLY A 20 -0.45 -10.17 17.10
CA GLY A 20 -0.27 -11.39 17.90
C GLY A 20 -0.87 -12.68 17.30
N THR A 21 -1.32 -12.66 16.05
CA THR A 21 -1.87 -13.85 15.37
C THR A 21 -0.86 -14.50 14.44
N THR A 22 -1.10 -15.79 14.11
CA THR A 22 -0.39 -16.48 13.03
C THR A 22 -1.09 -16.26 11.71
N ARG A 23 -0.34 -15.87 10.67
CA ARG A 23 -0.83 -15.66 9.30
C ARG A 23 -0.30 -16.75 8.39
N GLU A 24 -1.17 -17.28 7.55
CA GLU A 24 -0.81 -18.27 6.52
C GLU A 24 0.03 -17.62 5.41
N GLY A 25 1.02 -18.36 4.90
CA GLY A 25 1.94 -17.94 3.86
C GLY A 25 3.24 -17.35 4.41
N SER A 26 4.14 -16.96 3.51
CA SER A 26 5.44 -16.37 3.88
C SER A 26 5.39 -14.85 4.10
N GLY A 27 4.30 -14.19 3.69
CA GLY A 27 4.16 -12.72 3.77
C GLY A 27 5.04 -11.95 2.77
N GLN A 28 5.75 -12.65 1.89
CA GLN A 28 6.70 -12.06 0.94
C GLN A 28 6.03 -11.45 -0.30
N GLU A 29 4.70 -11.55 -0.42
CA GLU A 29 3.97 -10.92 -1.52
C GLU A 29 4.02 -9.39 -1.39
N VAL A 30 4.22 -8.70 -2.51
CA VAL A 30 4.27 -7.24 -2.50
C VAL A 30 2.87 -6.66 -2.35
N THR A 31 2.79 -5.53 -1.65
CA THR A 31 1.56 -4.78 -1.48
C THR A 31 1.71 -3.41 -2.13
N ASN A 32 0.68 -2.99 -2.86
CA ASN A 32 0.62 -1.69 -3.50
C ASN A 32 -0.45 -0.88 -2.77
N TRP A 33 -0.10 0.26 -2.20
CA TRP A 33 -0.99 1.14 -1.45
C TRP A 33 -0.98 2.55 -2.02
N ILE A 34 -1.99 3.35 -1.68
CA ILE A 34 -2.08 4.76 -2.03
C ILE A 34 -2.90 5.50 -0.97
N HIS A 35 -2.45 6.69 -0.58
CA HIS A 35 -3.19 7.53 0.37
C HIS A 35 -4.40 8.18 -0.33
N LEU A 36 -5.50 8.38 0.39
CA LEU A 36 -6.72 8.99 -0.13
C LEU A 36 -6.47 10.37 -0.75
N ASP A 37 -5.71 11.23 -0.08
CA ASP A 37 -5.43 12.58 -0.58
C ASP A 37 -4.69 12.55 -1.92
N ASP A 38 -3.78 11.59 -2.11
CA ASP A 38 -3.06 11.43 -3.37
C ASP A 38 -3.95 11.00 -4.52
N ILE A 39 -5.03 10.28 -4.24
CA ILE A 39 -6.04 9.96 -5.25
C ILE A 39 -6.74 11.25 -5.68
N VAL A 40 -7.15 12.08 -4.72
CA VAL A 40 -7.84 13.35 -5.00
C VAL A 40 -6.91 14.30 -5.76
N GLY A 41 -5.67 14.47 -5.30
CA GLY A 41 -4.65 15.30 -5.93
C GLY A 41 -4.33 14.84 -7.35
N ALA A 42 -4.16 13.54 -7.57
CA ALA A 42 -3.85 13.00 -8.89
C ALA A 42 -5.03 13.15 -9.87
N ILE A 43 -6.27 12.99 -9.41
CA ILE A 43 -7.46 13.23 -10.25
C ILE A 43 -7.51 14.68 -10.69
N GLU A 44 -7.29 15.62 -9.77
CA GLU A 44 -7.28 17.05 -10.08
C GLU A 44 -6.11 17.41 -11.03
N PHE A 45 -4.94 16.82 -10.81
CA PHE A 45 -3.79 16.99 -11.68
C PHE A 45 -4.05 16.50 -13.11
N VAL A 46 -4.55 15.26 -13.27
CA VAL A 46 -4.90 14.68 -14.57
C VAL A 46 -5.97 15.52 -15.27
N ARG A 47 -6.99 15.99 -14.53
CA ARG A 47 -8.07 16.84 -15.05
C ARG A 47 -7.53 18.18 -15.56
N SER A 48 -6.74 18.88 -14.74
CA SER A 48 -6.21 20.22 -15.03
C SER A 48 -5.20 20.22 -16.18
N HIS A 49 -4.41 19.16 -16.32
CA HIS A 49 -3.39 19.01 -17.37
C HIS A 49 -3.91 18.24 -18.60
N GLN A 50 -5.20 17.89 -18.61
CA GLN A 50 -5.87 17.14 -19.70
C GLN A 50 -5.11 15.87 -20.11
N LEU A 51 -4.51 15.17 -19.13
CA LEU A 51 -3.71 13.98 -19.39
C LEU A 51 -4.59 12.82 -19.89
N GLN A 52 -4.03 11.98 -20.76
CA GLN A 52 -4.77 10.89 -21.41
C GLN A 52 -4.14 9.50 -21.18
N GLY A 53 -5.00 8.48 -21.29
CA GLY A 53 -4.63 7.08 -21.11
C GLY A 53 -4.62 6.64 -19.64
N ILE A 54 -3.97 5.51 -19.36
CA ILE A 54 -4.02 4.84 -18.05
C ILE A 54 -2.85 5.30 -17.19
N TYR A 55 -3.12 5.63 -15.92
CA TYR A 55 -2.12 5.97 -14.90
C TYR A 55 -2.33 5.12 -13.65
N ASN A 56 -1.25 4.56 -13.12
CA ASN A 56 -1.28 3.84 -11.85
C ASN A 56 -1.09 4.82 -10.70
N LEU A 57 -2.01 4.81 -9.73
CA LEU A 57 -1.84 5.51 -8.45
C LEU A 57 -1.51 4.49 -7.36
N VAL A 58 -0.23 4.41 -7.07
CA VAL A 58 0.40 3.67 -5.98
C VAL A 58 1.51 4.56 -5.44
N ASP A 59 1.77 4.51 -4.14
CA ASP A 59 2.93 5.19 -3.54
C ASP A 59 4.24 4.51 -3.95
N ASP A 60 5.37 5.21 -3.71
CA ASP A 60 6.71 4.73 -4.10
C ASP A 60 7.21 3.59 -3.21
N GLN A 61 6.60 3.41 -2.03
CA GLN A 61 7.04 2.44 -1.05
C GLN A 61 6.44 1.05 -1.31
N ILE A 62 7.17 0.26 -2.10
CA ILE A 62 6.87 -1.16 -2.32
C ILE A 62 7.33 -1.97 -1.12
N LEU A 63 6.37 -2.43 -0.31
CA LEU A 63 6.60 -3.28 0.86
C LEU A 63 6.04 -4.67 0.64
N THR A 64 6.70 -5.68 1.18
CA THR A 64 6.06 -6.99 1.35
C THR A 64 4.91 -6.89 2.36
N TYR A 65 4.01 -7.86 2.34
CA TYR A 65 2.92 -7.91 3.30
C TYR A 65 3.45 -8.08 4.74
N GLN A 66 4.55 -8.81 4.89
CA GLN A 66 5.29 -8.91 6.15
C GLN A 66 5.82 -7.56 6.62
N ASP A 67 6.57 -6.84 5.78
CA ASP A 67 7.15 -5.54 6.14
C ASP A 67 6.08 -4.51 6.49
N LEU A 68 4.95 -4.53 5.77
CA LEU A 68 3.81 -3.67 6.02
C LEU A 68 3.26 -3.89 7.43
N LEU A 69 2.96 -5.13 7.80
CA LEU A 69 2.41 -5.46 9.11
C LEU A 69 3.40 -5.19 10.23
N GLU A 70 4.68 -5.49 10.02
CA GLU A 70 5.73 -5.21 11.01
C GLU A 70 5.82 -3.70 11.29
N LYS A 71 5.82 -2.85 10.26
CA LYS A 71 5.85 -1.39 10.44
C LYS A 71 4.60 -0.87 11.17
N VAL A 72 3.41 -1.33 10.79
CA VAL A 72 2.16 -0.97 11.50
C VAL A 72 2.27 -1.34 12.98
N PHE A 73 2.58 -2.59 13.30
CA PHE A 73 2.55 -3.04 14.70
C PHE A 73 3.68 -2.44 15.55
N LYS A 74 4.87 -2.27 14.97
CA LYS A 74 5.98 -1.58 15.63
C LYS A 74 5.62 -0.14 15.99
N GLN A 75 4.98 0.60 15.08
CA GLN A 75 4.62 1.99 15.34
C GLN A 75 3.56 2.14 16.45
N HIS A 76 2.64 1.18 16.55
CA HIS A 76 1.54 1.20 17.54
C HIS A 76 1.81 0.37 18.80
N ASN A 77 3.05 -0.10 19.01
CA ASN A 77 3.45 -0.96 20.14
C ASN A 77 2.57 -2.22 20.29
N LEU A 78 2.20 -2.83 19.17
CA LEU A 78 1.39 -4.05 19.13
C LEU A 78 2.25 -5.31 18.95
N PRO A 79 1.80 -6.48 19.44
CA PRO A 79 2.52 -7.73 19.21
C PRO A 79 2.67 -8.06 17.72
N PRO A 80 3.85 -8.55 17.29
CA PRO A 80 4.08 -8.90 15.90
C PRO A 80 3.23 -10.09 15.47
N VAL A 81 3.13 -10.28 14.15
CA VAL A 81 2.53 -11.46 13.53
C VAL A 81 3.57 -12.57 13.38
N SER A 82 3.15 -13.82 13.58
CA SER A 82 3.92 -15.00 13.17
C SER A 82 3.43 -15.52 11.81
N TRP A 83 4.29 -16.20 11.05
CA TRP A 83 3.97 -16.69 9.71
C TRP A 83 4.03 -18.22 9.66
N ASP A 84 3.00 -18.83 9.11
CA ASP A 84 2.98 -20.26 8.78
C ASP A 84 3.28 -20.43 7.28
N SER A 85 4.57 -20.61 6.98
CA SER A 85 5.07 -20.79 5.62
C SER A 85 4.77 -22.17 5.03
N SER A 86 4.27 -23.13 5.84
CA SER A 86 3.86 -24.45 5.33
C SER A 86 2.59 -24.36 4.48
N VAL A 87 1.78 -23.31 4.70
CA VAL A 87 0.58 -23.03 3.91
C VAL A 87 0.97 -22.23 2.66
N THR A 88 1.09 -22.91 1.54
CA THR A 88 1.33 -22.25 0.25
C THR A 88 0.04 -21.61 -0.26
N LYS A 89 -0.10 -20.29 -0.07
CA LYS A 89 -1.12 -19.51 -0.76
C LYS A 89 -0.60 -19.03 -2.11
N ALA A 90 -1.10 -19.62 -3.19
CA ALA A 90 -0.96 -19.00 -4.49
C ALA A 90 -1.81 -17.71 -4.49
N ARG A 91 -1.16 -16.54 -4.40
CA ARG A 91 -1.79 -15.31 -4.90
C ARG A 91 -1.62 -15.34 -6.42
N PRO A 92 -2.69 -15.56 -7.21
CA PRO A 92 -2.57 -15.68 -8.66
C PRO A 92 -2.00 -14.41 -9.32
N TYR A 93 -2.09 -13.26 -8.62
CA TYR A 93 -1.54 -12.00 -9.06
C TYR A 93 -0.71 -11.35 -7.94
N ASN A 94 0.62 -11.38 -8.10
CA ASN A 94 1.59 -10.66 -7.28
C ASN A 94 2.45 -9.80 -8.21
N ALA A 95 2.20 -8.50 -8.25
CA ALA A 95 2.87 -7.59 -9.16
C ALA A 95 3.35 -6.33 -8.45
N ARG A 96 4.56 -5.90 -8.79
CA ARG A 96 5.07 -4.56 -8.45
C ARG A 96 4.48 -3.58 -9.46
N VAL A 97 3.70 -2.62 -8.98
CA VAL A 97 3.07 -1.62 -9.85
C VAL A 97 3.93 -0.37 -9.86
N SER A 98 4.27 0.13 -11.05
CA SER A 98 4.99 1.39 -11.20
C SER A 98 4.02 2.56 -11.35
N ASN A 99 4.28 3.65 -10.63
CA ASN A 99 3.65 4.96 -10.77
C ASN A 99 4.46 5.92 -11.67
N LYS A 100 5.56 5.45 -12.29
CA LYS A 100 6.50 6.28 -13.06
C LYS A 100 5.81 7.18 -14.09
N LYS A 101 4.76 6.70 -14.76
CA LYS A 101 4.04 7.48 -15.77
C LYS A 101 3.44 8.78 -15.22
N ILE A 102 2.91 8.79 -13.99
CA ILE A 102 2.31 10.02 -13.43
C ILE A 102 3.37 10.97 -12.88
N ILE A 103 4.47 10.41 -12.35
CA ILE A 103 5.65 11.18 -11.92
C ILE A 103 6.30 11.87 -13.12
N ASP A 104 6.52 11.12 -14.22
CA ASP A 104 7.09 11.65 -15.46
C ASP A 104 6.17 12.72 -16.11
N ALA A 105 4.87 12.68 -15.83
CA ALA A 105 3.92 13.70 -16.25
C ALA A 105 3.97 14.97 -15.38
N GLY A 106 4.64 14.95 -14.23
CA GLY A 106 4.84 16.09 -13.34
C GLY A 106 4.05 16.05 -12.03
N TYR A 107 3.34 14.96 -11.72
CA TYR A 107 2.60 14.86 -10.45
C TYR A 107 3.55 14.69 -9.26
N GLN A 108 3.26 15.41 -8.17
CA GLN A 108 3.96 15.29 -6.90
C GLN A 108 3.00 14.70 -5.86
N PHE A 109 3.38 13.58 -5.25
CA PHE A 109 2.58 12.97 -4.19
C PHE A 109 2.58 13.85 -2.93
N ILE A 110 1.39 14.04 -2.37
CA ILE A 110 1.14 14.71 -1.09
C ILE A 110 1.74 13.89 0.05
N HIS A 111 1.62 12.56 -0.01
CA HIS A 111 2.18 11.63 0.96
C HIS A 111 3.23 10.72 0.27
N PRO A 112 4.47 11.22 0.06
CA PRO A 112 5.52 10.44 -0.62
C PRO A 112 5.98 9.23 0.20
N GLU A 113 5.77 9.27 1.52
CA GLU A 113 6.01 8.15 2.42
C GLU A 113 4.70 7.63 3.01
N LYS A 114 4.65 6.33 3.30
CA LYS A 114 3.46 5.70 3.86
C LYS A 114 3.26 6.10 5.32
N ILE A 115 2.04 6.47 5.69
CA ILE A 115 1.66 6.73 7.08
C ILE A 115 1.15 5.42 7.70
N PHE A 116 1.81 4.96 8.77
CA PHE A 116 1.45 3.73 9.50
C PHE A 116 0.62 4.02 10.75
#